data_AF-A0A2S2QJT1-F1
#
_entry.id   AF-A0A2S2QJT1-F1
#
_cell.length_a   1.000
_cell.length_b   1.000
_cell.length_c   1.000
_cell.angle_alpha   90.00
_cell.angle_beta   90.00
_cell.angle_gamma   90.00
#
_symmetry.space_group_name_H-M   'P 1'
#
loop_
_entity.id
_entity.type
_entity.pdbx_description
1 polymer ?
#
loop_
_entity_poly.entity_id
_entity_poly.type
_entity_poly.pdbx_seq_one_letter_code
_entity_poly.pdbx_strand_id
1 'polypeptide(L)'
;MLERIIKNRCSIINVIAARTITSTQIAQKLEISEQQWLEIEILDTLLKPFKVITTLLCGEKHSPTSMVGPLLKIILGNYLKLQDCDDQSITHFEQLFLILKNVINLSEI
;
A
#
# COMPACT_ATOMS: atom_id res chain seq x y z
N MET A 1 -3.18 -0.98 8.94
CA MET A 1 -3.59 0.36 9.44
C MET A 1 -4.58 0.99 8.47
N LEU A 2 -4.25 1.05 7.18
CA LEU A 2 -5.14 1.54 6.11
C LEU A 2 -6.51 0.84 6.10
N GLU A 3 -6.54 -0.50 6.18
CA GLU A 3 -7.78 -1.29 6.40
C GLU A 3 -8.69 -0.72 7.51
N ARG A 4 -8.11 -0.26 8.63
CA ARG A 4 -8.87 0.33 9.75
C ARG A 4 -9.34 1.75 9.44
N ILE A 5 -8.56 2.54 8.71
CA ILE A 5 -8.93 3.89 8.29
C ILE A 5 -10.12 3.81 7.33
N ILE A 6 -10.06 2.93 6.32
CA ILE A 6 -11.16 2.67 5.38
C ILE A 6 -12.41 2.18 6.12
N LYS A 7 -12.27 1.18 7.01
CA LYS A 7 -13.39 0.64 7.80
C LYS A 7 -14.09 1.69 8.66
N ASN A 8 -13.37 2.71 9.13
CA ASN A 8 -13.90 3.76 10.00
C ASN A 8 -14.15 5.09 9.26
N ARG A 9 -14.18 5.10 7.91
CA ARG A 9 -14.33 6.31 7.10
C ARG A 9 -15.47 7.22 7.57
N CYS A 10 -16.68 6.66 7.72
CA CYS A 10 -17.84 7.43 8.19
C CYS A 10 -17.64 7.99 9.61
N SER A 11 -17.09 7.19 10.52
CA SER A 11 -16.80 7.62 11.90
C SER A 11 -15.78 8.75 11.93
N ILE A 12 -14.74 8.68 11.10
CA ILE A 12 -13.71 9.72 10.97
C ILE A 12 -14.33 11.02 10.44
N ILE A 13 -15.11 10.96 9.36
CA ILE A 13 -15.80 12.11 8.78
C ILE A 13 -16.74 12.75 9.81
N ASN A 14 -17.52 11.93 10.54
CA ASN A 14 -18.45 12.42 11.56
C ASN A 14 -17.74 13.14 12.71
N VAL A 15 -16.60 12.61 13.18
CA VAL A 15 -15.81 13.26 14.25
C VAL A 15 -15.20 14.57 13.75
N ILE A 16 -14.69 14.61 12.51
CA ILE A 16 -14.14 15.83 11.91
C ILE A 16 -15.23 16.90 11.74
N ALA A 17 -16.45 16.51 11.37
CA ALA A 17 -17.59 17.40 11.20
C ALA A 17 -18.20 17.88 12.53
N ALA A 18 -18.06 17.09 13.61
CA ALA A 18 -18.64 17.39 14.91
C ALA A 18 -17.95 18.59 15.59
N ARG A 19 -18.59 19.77 15.54
CA ARG A 19 -18.08 21.01 16.13
C ARG A 19 -17.98 21.03 17.65
N THR A 20 -18.64 20.08 18.32
CA THR A 20 -18.53 19.88 19.78
C THR A 20 -17.21 19.22 20.19
N ILE A 21 -16.54 18.55 19.26
CA ILE A 21 -15.33 17.74 19.50
C ILE A 21 -14.15 18.30 18.70
N THR A 22 -14.38 18.74 17.46
CA THR A 22 -13.35 19.18 16.52
C THR A 22 -13.56 20.64 16.13
N SER A 23 -12.59 21.49 16.49
CA SER A 23 -12.59 22.90 16.11
C SER A 23 -12.44 23.06 14.59
N THR A 24 -12.90 24.18 14.03
CA THR A 24 -12.83 24.45 12.59
C THR A 24 -11.40 24.39 12.05
N GLN A 25 -10.44 24.91 12.80
CA GLN A 25 -9.01 24.89 12.43
C GLN A 25 -8.44 23.47 12.40
N ILE A 26 -8.87 22.60 13.32
CA ILE A 26 -8.44 21.20 13.35
C ILE A 26 -9.12 20.41 12.24
N ALA A 27 -10.41 20.65 12.01
CA ALA A 27 -11.16 19.97 10.96
C ALA A 27 -10.55 20.22 9.57
N GLN A 28 -10.18 21.47 9.26
CA GLN A 28 -9.51 21.82 8.00
C GLN A 28 -8.16 21.13 7.81
N LYS A 29 -7.42 20.87 8.90
CA LYS A 29 -6.12 20.18 8.84
C LYS A 29 -6.26 18.66 8.71
N LEU A 30 -7.38 18.10 9.15
CA LEU A 30 -7.63 16.65 9.15
C LEU A 30 -8.56 16.21 8.02
N GLU A 31 -9.05 17.15 7.22
CA GLU A 31 -9.95 16.87 6.11
C GLU A 31 -9.24 15.98 5.08
N ILE A 32 -9.85 14.84 4.81
CA ILE A 32 -9.40 13.89 3.79
C ILE A 32 -10.36 14.04 2.63
N SER A 33 -9.85 14.52 1.50
CA SER A 33 -10.60 14.65 0.25
C SER A 33 -10.99 13.29 -0.32
N GLU A 34 -12.00 13.26 -1.18
CA GLU A 34 -12.42 12.04 -1.88
C GLU A 34 -11.27 11.40 -2.67
N GLN A 35 -10.41 12.21 -3.30
CA GLN A 35 -9.24 11.71 -4.01
C GLN A 35 -8.23 11.04 -3.08
N GLN A 36 -7.97 11.62 -1.91
CA GLN A 36 -7.11 11.00 -0.90
C GLN A 36 -7.72 9.70 -0.33
N TRP A 37 -9.04 9.60 -0.24
CA TRP A 37 -9.70 8.33 0.13
C TRP A 37 -9.48 7.25 -0.92
N LEU A 38 -9.58 7.59 -2.21
CA LEU A 38 -9.29 6.67 -3.31
C LEU A 38 -7.83 6.22 -3.28
N GLU A 39 -6.89 7.14 -3.05
CA GLU A 39 -5.47 6.80 -2.90
C GLU A 39 -5.21 5.83 -1.74
N ILE A 40 -5.90 6.00 -0.61
CA ILE A 40 -5.82 5.09 0.55
C ILE A 40 -6.33 3.68 0.17
N GLU A 41 -7.42 3.59 -0.60
CA GLU A 41 -7.99 2.30 -1.06
C GLU A 41 -7.09 1.59 -2.08
N ILE A 42 -6.49 2.34 -3.00
CA ILE A 42 -5.49 1.83 -3.95
C ILE A 42 -4.29 1.30 -3.16
N LEU A 43 -3.78 2.07 -2.21
CA LEU A 43 -2.63 1.68 -1.40
C LEU A 43 -2.92 0.42 -0.54
N ASP A 44 -4.11 0.31 0.03
CA ASP A 44 -4.52 -0.90 0.77
C ASP A 44 -4.49 -2.14 -0.13
N THR A 45 -4.93 -2.00 -1.37
CA THR A 45 -4.94 -3.09 -2.36
C THR A 45 -3.52 -3.48 -2.77
N LEU A 46 -2.68 -2.50 -3.08
CA LEU A 46 -1.29 -2.72 -3.48
C LEU A 46 -0.44 -3.35 -2.37
N LEU A 47 -0.70 -3.04 -1.10
CA LEU A 47 0.10 -3.53 0.03
C LEU A 47 -0.30 -4.93 0.52
N LYS A 48 -1.49 -5.45 0.19
CA LYS A 48 -1.95 -6.78 0.61
C LYS A 48 -0.98 -7.93 0.22
N PRO A 49 -0.50 -8.03 -1.02
CA PRO A 49 0.45 -9.07 -1.43
C PRO A 49 1.77 -9.01 -0.65
N PHE A 50 2.28 -7.80 -0.39
CA PHE A 50 3.49 -7.60 0.41
C PHE A 50 3.31 -8.04 1.86
N LYS A 51 2.13 -7.79 2.46
CA LYS A 51 1.79 -8.26 3.82
C LYS A 51 1.83 -9.79 3.91
N VAL A 52 1.27 -10.48 2.92
CA VAL A 52 1.29 -11.97 2.86
C VAL A 52 2.73 -12.48 2.82
N ILE A 53 3.57 -11.91 1.94
CA ILE A 53 4.94 -12.39 1.76
C ILE A 53 5.83 -12.04 2.94
N THR A 54 5.67 -10.84 3.52
CA THR A 54 6.39 -10.48 4.75
C THR A 54 6.02 -11.42 5.89
N THR A 55 4.74 -11.78 6.01
CA THR A 55 4.28 -12.73 7.04
C THR A 55 4.87 -14.13 6.80
N LEU A 56 4.95 -14.58 5.54
CA LEU A 56 5.58 -15.86 5.18
C LEU A 56 7.08 -15.85 5.50
N LEU A 57 7.80 -14.82 5.07
CA LEU A 57 9.25 -14.68 5.28
C LEU A 57 9.60 -14.53 6.77
N CYS A 58 8.85 -13.73 7.52
CA CYS A 58 9.10 -13.52 8.95
C CYS A 58 8.59 -14.67 9.84
N GLY A 59 7.69 -15.51 9.32
CA GLY A 59 7.20 -16.71 10.01
C GLY A 59 8.12 -17.92 9.86
N GLU A 60 9.07 -17.88 8.92
CA GLU A 60 10.01 -18.97 8.70
C GLU A 60 11.08 -19.04 9.79
N LYS A 61 11.31 -20.26 10.29
CA LYS A 61 12.30 -20.53 11.36
C LYS A 61 13.71 -20.72 10.80
N HIS A 62 13.81 -20.95 9.49
CA HIS A 62 15.07 -21.05 8.77
C HIS A 62 15.26 -19.85 7.86
N SER A 63 16.52 -19.53 7.53
CA SER A 63 16.86 -18.38 6.69
C SER A 63 16.08 -18.47 5.36
N PRO A 64 15.13 -17.55 5.08
CA PRO A 64 14.28 -17.64 3.92
C PRO A 64 14.97 -17.15 2.64
N THR A 65 16.30 -17.01 2.66
CA THR A 65 17.10 -16.39 1.59
C THR A 65 16.85 -17.03 0.22
N SER A 66 16.65 -18.35 0.16
CA SER A 66 16.30 -19.07 -1.07
C SER A 66 14.88 -18.82 -1.57
N MET A 67 13.96 -18.37 -0.71
CA MET A 67 12.56 -18.06 -1.03
C MET A 67 12.34 -16.60 -1.41
N VAL A 68 13.23 -15.69 -1.01
CA VAL A 68 13.11 -14.25 -1.29
C VAL A 68 13.02 -13.99 -2.80
N GLY A 69 13.93 -14.55 -3.60
CA GLY A 69 13.94 -14.38 -5.06
C GLY A 69 12.65 -14.86 -5.75
N PRO A 70 12.24 -16.12 -5.55
CA PRO A 70 10.98 -16.65 -6.11
C PRO A 70 9.74 -15.86 -5.69
N LEU A 71 9.64 -15.46 -4.41
CA LEU A 71 8.48 -14.70 -3.91
C LEU A 71 8.42 -13.31 -4.53
N LEU A 72 9.57 -12.62 -4.68
CA LEU A 72 9.62 -11.34 -5.38
C LEU A 72 9.20 -11.46 -6.85
N LYS A 73 9.63 -12.52 -7.56
CA LYS A 73 9.18 -12.80 -8.92
C LYS A 73 7.65 -12.99 -9.00
N ILE A 74 7.04 -13.64 -8.01
CA ILE A 74 5.59 -13.81 -7.93
C ILE A 74 4.87 -12.46 -7.71
N ILE A 75 5.38 -11.59 -6.82
CA ILE A 75 4.82 -10.24 -6.62
C ILE A 75 4.81 -9.46 -7.93
N LEU A 76 5.98 -9.39 -8.57
CA LEU A 76 6.17 -8.62 -9.80
C LEU A 76 5.33 -9.17 -10.96
N GLY A 77 5.20 -10.50 -11.07
CA GLY A 77 4.50 -11.15 -12.18
C GLY A 77 2.98 -11.18 -12.05
N ASN A 78 2.43 -11.25 -10.83
CA ASN A 78 1.00 -11.49 -10.62
C ASN A 78 0.25 -10.32 -9.98
N TYR A 79 0.90 -9.59 -9.08
CA TYR A 79 0.23 -8.59 -8.24
C TYR A 79 0.54 -7.16 -8.67
N LEU A 80 1.64 -6.96 -9.39
CA LEU A 80 2.07 -5.67 -9.93
C LEU A 80 1.99 -5.61 -11.46
N LYS A 81 1.27 -6.54 -12.10
CA LYS A 81 0.88 -6.34 -13.50
C LYS A 81 0.06 -5.06 -13.54
N LEU A 82 0.64 -4.05 -14.18
CA LEU A 82 0.04 -2.76 -14.49
C LEU A 82 -1.44 -2.95 -14.76
N GLN A 83 -2.25 -2.62 -13.77
CA GLN A 83 -3.66 -2.40 -14.01
C GLN A 83 -3.68 -1.06 -14.73
N ASP A 84 -4.00 -1.06 -16.02
CA ASP A 84 -4.09 0.12 -16.88
C ASP A 84 -5.03 1.15 -16.24
N CYS A 85 -4.48 1.95 -15.35
CA CYS A 85 -5.19 2.96 -14.60
C CYS A 85 -4.30 4.20 -14.74
N ASP A 86 -4.77 5.16 -15.53
CA ASP A 86 -4.06 6.38 -15.97
C ASP A 86 -3.80 7.38 -14.82
N ASP A 87 -3.66 6.91 -13.58
CA ASP A 87 -3.50 7.75 -12.40
C ASP A 87 -2.01 7.97 -12.08
N GLN A 88 -1.58 9.23 -12.04
CA GLN A 88 -0.19 9.64 -11.79
C GLN A 88 0.39 9.10 -10.46
N SER A 89 -0.45 8.67 -9.53
CA SER A 89 -0.05 8.02 -8.28
C SER A 89 0.58 6.63 -8.51
N ILE A 90 0.29 5.99 -9.65
CA ILE A 90 0.86 4.70 -10.06
C ILE A 90 2.31 4.87 -10.55
N THR A 91 2.70 6.07 -10.98
CA THR A 91 4.04 6.34 -11.53
C THR A 91 5.16 6.16 -10.50
N HIS A 92 4.90 6.44 -9.21
CA HIS A 92 5.89 6.18 -8.15
C HIS A 92 6.01 4.69 -7.79
N PHE A 93 4.90 3.95 -7.88
CA PHE A 93 4.94 2.49 -7.71
C PHE A 93 5.58 1.78 -8.90
N GLU A 94 5.41 2.31 -10.11
CA GLU A 94 6.14 1.87 -11.31
C GLU A 94 7.65 2.06 -11.17
N GLN A 95 8.09 3.17 -10.58
CA GLN A 95 9.51 3.37 -10.27
C GLN A 95 10.02 2.38 -9.23
N LEU A 96 9.26 2.13 -8.16
CA LEU A 96 9.59 1.10 -7.17
C LEU A 96 9.66 -0.29 -7.82
N PHE A 97 8.76 -0.60 -8.75
CA PHE A 97 8.75 -1.81 -9.54
C PHE A 97 10.02 -1.95 -10.41
N LEU A 98 10.43 -0.87 -11.07
CA LEU A 98 11.64 -0.81 -11.89
C LEU A 98 12.91 -1.07 -11.04
N ILE A 99 12.96 -0.49 -9.83
CA ILE A 99 14.04 -0.71 -8.88
C ILE A 99 14.07 -2.17 -8.41
N LEU A 100 12.93 -2.72 -7.98
CA LEU A 100 12.84 -4.11 -7.51
C LEU A 100 13.20 -5.12 -8.61
N LYS A 101 12.75 -4.88 -9.85
CA LYS A 101 13.11 -5.70 -11.01
C LYS A 101 14.62 -5.70 -11.27
N ASN A 102 15.27 -4.54 -11.15
CA ASN A 102 16.72 -4.42 -11.31
C ASN A 102 17.49 -5.13 -10.19
N VAL A 103 17.04 -5.03 -8.94
CA VAL A 103 17.68 -5.70 -7.78
C VAL A 103 17.61 -7.23 -7.90
N ILE A 104 16.48 -7.78 -8.37
CA ILE A 104 16.34 -9.24 -8.53
C ILE A 104 17.19 -9.75 -9.69
N ASN A 105 17.23 -9.03 -10.82
CA ASN A 105 18.09 -9.40 -11.95
C ASN A 105 19.59 -9.38 -11.57
N LEU A 106 20.00 -8.55 -10.61
CA LEU A 106 21.36 -8.53 -10.07
C LEU A 106 21.65 -9.71 -9.11
N SER A 107 20.62 -10.34 -8.53
CA SER A 107 20.78 -11.50 -7.62
C SER A 107 20.91 -12.86 -8.32
N GLU A 108 20.81 -12.89 -9.66
CA GLU A 108 20.98 -14.10 -10.48
C GLU A 108 22.37 -14.19 -11.16
N ILE A 109 23.34 -13.38 -10.73
CA ILE A 109 24.77 -13.43 -11.13
C ILE A 109 25.62 -13.82 -9.91
#